data_AF-A0A0F9I7T2-F1
#
_entry.id   AF-A0A0F9I7T2-F1
#
_cell.length_a   1.000
_cell.length_b   1.000
_cell.length_c   1.000
_cell.angle_alpha   90.00
_cell.angle_beta   90.00
_cell.angle_gamma   90.00
#
_symmetry.space_group_name_H-M   'P 1'
#
loop_
_entity.id
_entity.type
_entity.pdbx_description
1 polymer ?
#
loop_
_entity_poly.entity_id
_entity_poly.type
_entity_poly.pdbx_seq_one_letter_code
_entity_poly.pdbx_strand_id
1 'polypeptide(L)'
;FLLAMPPRRRRHWTDAEIHSETLRRVEDIFEALFGLGFAEGTDDEPVDLPLTPEGKAAWVDFYNAHGAEQAALSGDLAAAWSKLEGYAARLALVIHLARWAGGEIVGPASVDEASMAAGIALVDWYKVEARRVYGALKESAEQREARELYDFVRDQGGRMTTRELTRHRRRYKTSDEAREALDRVCETYGGTWEKVGPSPKGGRPSPVLVLPPPSPVDVDTTPEGAAVVPRTKVLSMSTPSEHAEREVVTL
;
A
#
# COMPACT_ATOMS: atom_id res chain seq x y z
N PHE A 1 5.29 -13.72 -5.58
CA PHE A 1 6.11 -12.66 -4.97
C PHE A 1 5.40 -11.35 -5.21
N LEU A 2 5.12 -10.61 -4.13
CA LEU A 2 4.59 -9.26 -4.16
C LEU A 2 5.76 -8.29 -3.96
N LEU A 3 6.04 -7.46 -4.95
CA LEU A 3 7.18 -6.54 -4.95
C LEU A 3 6.73 -5.15 -4.52
N ALA A 4 7.50 -4.52 -3.64
CA ALA A 4 7.22 -3.18 -3.13
C ALA A 4 8.50 -2.34 -3.10
N MET A 5 8.44 -1.12 -3.63
CA MET A 5 9.48 -0.09 -3.53
C MET A 5 8.84 1.27 -3.23
N PRO A 6 8.16 1.39 -2.06
CA PRO A 6 7.44 2.61 -1.72
C PRO A 6 8.42 3.78 -1.56
N PRO A 7 7.96 5.03 -1.76
CA PRO A 7 8.81 6.21 -1.64
C PRO A 7 9.45 6.32 -0.25
N ARG A 8 10.69 6.79 -0.20
CA ARG A 8 11.39 7.01 1.07
C ARG A 8 10.75 8.18 1.80
N ARG A 9 10.45 8.00 3.09
CA ARG A 9 10.00 9.08 3.98
C ARG A 9 11.07 9.34 5.04
N ARG A 10 11.26 10.61 5.39
CA ARG A 10 12.12 11.00 6.51
C ARG A 10 11.52 10.42 7.79
N ARG A 11 12.33 9.70 8.57
CA ARG A 11 11.90 9.18 9.87
C ARG A 11 12.05 10.28 10.90
N HIS A 12 11.00 10.50 11.68
CA HIS A 12 11.02 11.36 12.86
C HIS A 12 10.92 10.47 14.09
N TRP A 13 11.75 10.75 15.11
CA TRP A 13 11.60 10.08 16.39
C TRP A 13 10.28 10.52 17.04
N THR A 14 9.55 9.56 17.60
CA THR A 14 8.32 9.81 18.36
C THR A 14 8.26 8.83 19.53
N ASP A 15 7.74 9.27 20.67
CA ASP A 15 7.44 8.39 21.81
C ASP A 15 6.04 7.74 21.68
N ALA A 16 5.44 7.79 20.49
CA ALA A 16 4.16 7.17 20.19
C ALA A 16 4.31 5.64 20.20
N GLU A 17 3.63 4.99 21.13
CA GLU A 17 3.57 3.53 21.24
C GLU A 17 2.22 2.99 20.75
N ILE A 18 2.18 1.70 20.41
CA ILE A 18 0.93 1.02 20.04
C ILE A 18 0.10 0.82 21.30
N HIS A 19 -1.14 1.32 21.29
CA HIS A 19 -2.05 1.17 22.42
C HIS A 19 -2.33 -0.31 22.73
N SER A 20 -2.37 -0.67 24.01
CA SER A 20 -2.57 -2.06 24.46
C SER A 20 -3.88 -2.68 23.94
N GLU A 21 -4.94 -1.88 23.79
CA GLU A 21 -6.20 -2.34 23.17
C GLU A 21 -6.00 -2.78 21.71
N THR A 22 -5.15 -2.08 20.95
CA THR A 22 -4.85 -2.46 19.56
C THR A 22 -4.08 -3.77 19.50
N LEU A 23 -3.10 -3.94 20.39
CA LEU A 23 -2.35 -5.20 20.49
C LEU A 23 -3.26 -6.37 20.81
N ARG A 24 -4.14 -6.21 21.81
CA ARG A 24 -5.11 -7.24 22.21
C ARG A 24 -6.06 -7.61 21.06
N ARG A 25 -6.58 -6.62 20.31
CA ARG A 25 -7.44 -6.91 19.15
C ARG A 25 -6.71 -7.70 18.06
N VAL A 26 -5.43 -7.40 17.83
CA VAL A 26 -4.62 -8.15 16.84
C VAL A 26 -4.37 -9.59 17.34
N GLU A 27 -4.13 -9.77 18.63
CA GLU A 27 -4.01 -11.09 19.26
C GLU A 27 -5.31 -11.90 19.12
N ASP A 28 -6.46 -11.31 19.45
CA ASP A 28 -7.79 -11.93 19.30
C ASP A 28 -8.02 -12.41 17.84
N ILE A 29 -7.62 -11.60 16.84
CA ILE A 29 -7.71 -11.97 15.42
C ILE A 29 -6.85 -13.18 15.11
N PHE A 30 -5.59 -13.19 15.55
CA PHE A 30 -4.70 -14.31 15.29
C PHE A 30 -5.17 -15.59 15.96
N GLU A 31 -5.65 -15.52 17.21
CA GLU A 31 -6.20 -16.67 17.92
C GLU A 31 -7.40 -17.26 17.17
N ALA A 32 -8.34 -16.41 16.72
CA ALA A 32 -9.49 -16.86 15.92
C ALA A 32 -9.07 -17.51 14.60
N LEU A 33 -8.07 -16.95 13.90
CA LEU A 33 -7.56 -17.51 12.64
C LEU A 33 -6.80 -18.83 12.84
N PHE A 34 -6.02 -18.96 13.91
CA PHE A 34 -5.35 -20.22 14.26
C PHE A 34 -6.32 -21.30 14.72
N GLY A 35 -7.48 -20.90 15.24
CA GLY A 35 -8.57 -21.80 15.61
C GLY A 35 -9.39 -22.33 14.42
N LEU A 36 -9.14 -21.88 13.19
CA LEU A 36 -9.81 -22.40 12.00
C LEU A 36 -9.41 -23.87 11.76
N GLY A 37 -10.42 -24.74 11.65
CA GLY A 37 -10.25 -26.15 11.33
C GLY A 37 -10.40 -26.46 9.84
N PHE A 38 -10.08 -27.71 9.48
CA PHE A 38 -10.29 -28.27 8.16
C PHE A 38 -11.74 -28.75 7.96
N ALA A 39 -12.06 -29.19 6.75
CA ALA A 39 -13.38 -29.74 6.44
C ALA A 39 -13.71 -30.95 7.35
N GLU A 40 -14.97 -31.04 7.79
CA GLU A 40 -15.42 -32.12 8.69
C GLU A 40 -15.07 -33.51 8.14
N GLY A 41 -14.43 -34.34 8.96
CA GLY A 41 -14.07 -35.71 8.61
C GLY A 41 -12.73 -35.83 7.86
N THR A 42 -11.97 -34.74 7.72
CA THR A 42 -10.62 -34.75 7.14
C THR A 42 -9.67 -33.95 8.02
N ASP A 43 -8.49 -34.47 8.28
CA ASP A 43 -7.49 -33.77 9.10
C ASP A 43 -6.66 -32.76 8.27
N ASP A 44 -6.78 -32.76 6.93
CA ASP A 44 -5.88 -31.99 6.04
C ASP A 44 -6.58 -31.32 4.83
N GLU A 45 -7.90 -31.40 4.67
CA GLU A 45 -8.57 -30.84 3.48
C GLU A 45 -9.02 -29.38 3.72
N PRO A 46 -8.53 -28.41 2.93
CA PRO A 46 -8.92 -27.01 3.07
C PRO A 46 -10.41 -26.83 2.77
N VAL A 47 -11.05 -25.91 3.49
CA VAL A 47 -12.43 -25.51 3.20
C VAL A 47 -12.44 -24.53 2.04
N ASP A 48 -13.19 -24.86 0.98
CA ASP A 48 -13.42 -23.96 -0.14
C ASP A 48 -14.42 -22.86 0.24
N LEU A 49 -13.98 -21.61 0.21
CA LEU A 49 -14.85 -20.43 0.38
C LEU A 49 -15.19 -19.84 -0.99
N PRO A 50 -16.40 -20.06 -1.52
CA PRO A 50 -16.82 -19.45 -2.78
C PRO A 50 -16.96 -17.93 -2.68
N LEU A 51 -16.99 -17.28 -3.84
CA LEU A 51 -17.39 -15.88 -3.93
C LEU A 51 -18.91 -15.77 -3.84
N THR A 52 -19.38 -14.75 -3.13
CA THR A 52 -20.74 -14.23 -3.29
C THR A 52 -21.01 -13.81 -4.74
N PRO A 53 -22.28 -13.71 -5.20
CA PRO A 53 -22.59 -13.23 -6.54
C PRO A 53 -21.97 -11.85 -6.85
N GLU A 54 -22.02 -10.94 -5.90
CA GLU A 54 -21.47 -9.58 -6.00
C GLU A 54 -19.93 -9.60 -6.01
N GLY A 55 -19.32 -10.41 -5.12
CA GLY A 55 -17.86 -10.63 -5.13
C GLY A 55 -17.38 -11.26 -6.44
N LYS A 56 -18.15 -12.16 -7.03
CA LYS A 56 -17.84 -12.75 -8.34
C LYS A 56 -17.95 -11.73 -9.46
N ALA A 57 -18.93 -10.82 -9.42
CA ALA A 57 -19.04 -9.75 -10.39
C ALA A 57 -17.80 -8.84 -10.36
N ALA A 58 -17.40 -8.39 -9.16
CA ALA A 58 -16.18 -7.59 -8.97
C ALA A 58 -14.91 -8.32 -9.46
N TRP A 59 -14.80 -9.63 -9.20
CA TRP A 59 -13.70 -10.45 -9.72
C TRP A 59 -13.69 -10.52 -11.25
N VAL A 60 -14.84 -10.72 -11.89
CA VAL A 60 -14.93 -10.81 -13.37
C VAL A 60 -14.50 -9.48 -14.01
N ASP A 61 -14.96 -8.35 -13.47
CA ASP A 61 -14.58 -7.04 -13.97
C ASP A 61 -13.07 -6.81 -13.86
N PHE A 62 -12.49 -7.12 -12.69
CA PHE A 62 -11.04 -7.08 -12.49
C PHE A 62 -10.30 -8.02 -13.44
N TYR A 63 -10.75 -9.27 -13.57
CA TYR A 63 -10.10 -10.29 -14.38
C TYR A 63 -9.98 -9.84 -15.85
N ASN A 64 -11.07 -9.32 -16.41
CA ASN A 64 -11.10 -8.83 -17.79
C ASN A 64 -10.20 -7.59 -17.97
N ALA A 65 -10.26 -6.63 -17.05
CA ALA A 65 -9.40 -5.44 -17.09
C ALA A 65 -7.91 -5.81 -16.95
N HIS A 66 -7.60 -6.70 -16.01
CA HIS A 66 -6.25 -7.22 -15.78
C HIS A 66 -5.70 -7.95 -17.01
N GLY A 67 -6.52 -8.80 -17.64
CA GLY A 67 -6.16 -9.52 -18.86
C GLY A 67 -5.85 -8.57 -20.03
N ALA A 68 -6.65 -7.50 -20.19
CA ALA A 68 -6.39 -6.47 -21.19
C ALA A 68 -5.07 -5.72 -20.94
N GLU A 69 -4.77 -5.37 -19.68
CA GLU A 69 -3.46 -4.80 -19.32
C GLU A 69 -2.32 -5.77 -19.63
N GLN A 70 -2.45 -7.02 -19.20
CA GLN A 70 -1.41 -8.05 -19.35
C GLN A 70 -1.09 -8.31 -20.83
N ALA A 71 -2.09 -8.28 -21.71
CA ALA A 71 -1.90 -8.47 -23.15
C ALA A 71 -1.00 -7.38 -23.78
N ALA A 72 -0.94 -6.19 -23.18
CA ALA A 72 -0.07 -5.09 -23.61
C ALA A 72 1.35 -5.15 -23.01
N LEU A 73 1.62 -6.09 -22.10
CA LEU A 73 2.90 -6.21 -21.40
C LEU A 73 3.78 -7.30 -22.01
N SER A 74 5.09 -7.17 -21.80
CA SER A 74 6.08 -8.17 -22.23
C SER A 74 7.18 -8.36 -21.19
N GLY A 75 7.92 -9.47 -21.32
CA GLY A 75 9.03 -9.82 -20.43
C GLY A 75 8.61 -9.94 -18.96
N ASP A 76 9.45 -9.43 -18.06
CA ASP A 76 9.26 -9.58 -16.61
C ASP A 76 7.94 -8.99 -16.09
N LEU A 77 7.43 -7.92 -16.72
CA LEU A 77 6.15 -7.32 -16.33
C LEU A 77 4.97 -8.24 -16.66
N ALA A 78 4.99 -8.89 -17.82
CA ALA A 78 3.95 -9.87 -18.16
C ALA A 78 3.95 -11.06 -17.18
N ALA A 79 5.14 -11.53 -16.79
CA ALA A 79 5.28 -12.60 -15.80
C ALA A 79 4.83 -12.17 -14.39
N ALA A 80 5.00 -10.90 -14.02
CA ALA A 80 4.48 -10.33 -12.78
C ALA A 80 2.95 -10.23 -12.80
N TRP A 81 2.36 -9.74 -13.90
CA TRP A 81 0.90 -9.64 -14.07
C TRP A 81 0.23 -11.00 -13.97
N SER A 82 0.75 -12.02 -14.66
CA SER A 82 0.24 -13.39 -14.58
C SER A 82 0.16 -13.93 -13.13
N LYS A 83 1.09 -13.51 -12.25
CA LYS A 83 1.02 -13.84 -10.83
C LYS A 83 -0.04 -13.00 -10.11
N LEU A 84 -0.07 -11.70 -10.38
CA LEU A 84 -0.96 -10.74 -9.71
C LEU A 84 -2.45 -11.03 -9.95
N GLU A 85 -2.82 -11.56 -11.12
CA GLU A 85 -4.20 -11.99 -11.43
C GLU A 85 -4.78 -12.86 -10.30
N GLY A 86 -4.12 -13.99 -10.00
CA GLY A 86 -4.55 -14.90 -8.95
C GLY A 86 -4.28 -14.41 -7.52
N TYR A 87 -3.55 -13.32 -7.32
CA TYR A 87 -3.31 -12.77 -5.98
C TYR A 87 -4.50 -11.96 -5.48
N ALA A 88 -5.29 -11.34 -6.36
CA ALA A 88 -6.46 -10.56 -5.94
C ALA A 88 -7.45 -11.43 -5.14
N ALA A 89 -7.75 -12.64 -5.63
CA ALA A 89 -8.60 -13.58 -4.91
C ALA A 89 -7.99 -14.07 -3.58
N ARG A 90 -6.67 -14.35 -3.56
CA ARG A 90 -5.97 -14.78 -2.33
C ARG A 90 -5.96 -13.70 -1.27
N LEU A 91 -5.67 -12.46 -1.65
CA LEU A 91 -5.68 -11.31 -0.74
C LEU A 91 -7.09 -11.01 -0.25
N ALA A 92 -8.08 -11.10 -1.13
CA ALA A 92 -9.48 -10.97 -0.75
C ALA A 92 -9.91 -11.99 0.30
N LEU A 93 -9.51 -13.27 0.15
CA LEU A 93 -9.76 -14.30 1.14
C LEU A 93 -9.12 -13.98 2.49
N VAL A 94 -7.84 -13.58 2.49
CA VAL A 94 -7.13 -13.19 3.74
C VAL A 94 -7.83 -12.02 4.43
N ILE A 95 -8.23 -11.00 3.66
CA ILE A 95 -8.94 -9.84 4.19
C ILE A 95 -10.31 -10.24 4.75
N HIS A 96 -11.06 -11.07 4.03
CA HIS A 96 -12.37 -11.54 4.47
C HIS A 96 -12.27 -12.29 5.80
N LEU A 97 -11.32 -13.22 5.92
CA LEU A 97 -11.09 -13.96 7.16
C LEU A 97 -10.62 -13.05 8.30
N ALA A 98 -9.78 -12.04 8.02
CA ALA A 98 -9.37 -11.06 9.02
C ALA A 98 -10.54 -10.19 9.51
N ARG A 99 -11.46 -9.81 8.61
CA ARG A 99 -12.68 -9.07 8.97
C ARG A 99 -13.61 -9.92 9.85
N TRP A 100 -13.81 -11.17 9.47
CA TRP A 100 -14.55 -12.15 10.27
C TRP A 100 -13.94 -12.32 11.67
N ALA A 101 -12.64 -12.59 11.74
CA ALA A 101 -11.90 -12.76 13.00
C ALA A 101 -11.89 -11.48 13.84
N GLY A 102 -11.95 -10.31 13.20
CA GLY A 102 -12.08 -9.00 13.84
C GLY A 102 -13.48 -8.69 14.38
N GLY A 103 -14.44 -9.61 14.22
CA GLY A 103 -15.81 -9.48 14.71
C GLY A 103 -16.76 -8.69 13.80
N GLU A 104 -16.38 -8.44 12.54
CA GLU A 104 -17.33 -7.91 11.57
C GLU A 104 -18.40 -8.96 11.22
N ILE A 105 -19.63 -8.51 10.99
CA ILE A 105 -20.72 -9.38 10.54
C ILE A 105 -20.56 -9.62 9.04
N VAL A 106 -19.71 -10.57 8.71
CA VAL A 106 -19.49 -11.07 7.34
C VAL A 106 -19.82 -12.57 7.29
N GLY A 107 -20.32 -13.04 6.15
CA GLY A 107 -20.69 -14.44 5.99
C GLY A 107 -19.45 -15.34 6.02
N PRO A 108 -19.29 -16.24 7.01
CA PRO A 108 -18.03 -16.95 7.26
C PRO A 108 -17.65 -17.95 6.15
N ALA A 109 -18.60 -18.29 5.27
CA ALA A 109 -18.45 -19.32 4.26
C ALA A 109 -18.37 -18.75 2.82
N SER A 110 -18.30 -17.43 2.65
CA SER A 110 -18.26 -16.85 1.30
C SER A 110 -17.60 -15.47 1.27
N VAL A 111 -16.66 -15.27 0.35
CA VAL A 111 -15.99 -13.98 0.18
C VAL A 111 -16.95 -12.96 -0.45
N ASP A 112 -17.19 -11.88 0.26
CA ASP A 112 -18.06 -10.77 -0.12
C ASP A 112 -17.39 -9.78 -1.09
N GLU A 113 -18.22 -8.92 -1.70
CA GLU A 113 -17.77 -7.87 -2.61
C GLU A 113 -16.73 -6.95 -1.98
N ALA A 114 -16.94 -6.51 -0.74
CA ALA A 114 -16.04 -5.59 -0.06
C ALA A 114 -14.64 -6.18 0.13
N SER A 115 -14.53 -7.46 0.49
CA SER A 115 -13.24 -8.13 0.61
C SER A 115 -12.60 -8.35 -0.76
N MET A 116 -13.39 -8.65 -1.79
CA MET A 116 -12.89 -8.75 -3.16
C MET A 116 -12.31 -7.43 -3.66
N ALA A 117 -13.05 -6.34 -3.49
CA ALA A 117 -12.62 -5.00 -3.85
C ALA A 117 -11.33 -4.60 -3.11
N ALA A 118 -11.19 -4.94 -1.83
CA ALA A 118 -9.98 -4.68 -1.06
C ALA A 118 -8.77 -5.49 -1.57
N GLY A 119 -8.97 -6.76 -1.93
CA GLY A 119 -7.93 -7.59 -2.55
C GLY A 119 -7.48 -7.04 -3.91
N ILE A 120 -8.43 -6.60 -4.74
CA ILE A 120 -8.18 -5.94 -6.02
C ILE A 120 -7.38 -4.65 -5.83
N ALA A 121 -7.79 -3.79 -4.89
CA ALA A 121 -7.10 -2.54 -4.61
C ALA A 121 -5.63 -2.75 -4.19
N LEU A 122 -5.35 -3.78 -3.39
CA LEU A 122 -3.97 -4.15 -3.05
C LEU A 122 -3.20 -4.62 -4.29
N VAL A 123 -3.80 -5.45 -5.15
CA VAL A 123 -3.14 -5.88 -6.39
C VAL A 123 -2.84 -4.69 -7.30
N ASP A 124 -3.77 -3.75 -7.46
CA ASP A 124 -3.54 -2.57 -8.28
C ASP A 124 -2.41 -1.69 -7.70
N TRP A 125 -2.30 -1.59 -6.38
CA TRP A 125 -1.12 -0.99 -5.76
C TRP A 125 0.16 -1.76 -6.08
N TYR A 126 0.16 -3.09 -5.95
CA TYR A 126 1.31 -3.93 -6.28
C TYR A 126 1.69 -3.88 -7.78
N LYS A 127 0.74 -3.64 -8.69
CA LYS A 127 1.04 -3.39 -10.11
C LYS A 127 1.90 -2.12 -10.26
N VAL A 128 1.55 -1.03 -9.56
CA VAL A 128 2.33 0.21 -9.58
C VAL A 128 3.73 -0.03 -9.03
N GLU A 129 3.84 -0.75 -7.92
CA GLU A 129 5.12 -1.07 -7.29
C GLU A 129 5.98 -2.01 -8.13
N ALA A 130 5.40 -3.00 -8.78
CA ALA A 130 6.10 -3.86 -9.73
C ALA A 130 6.70 -3.04 -10.87
N ARG A 131 5.93 -2.09 -11.45
CA ARG A 131 6.45 -1.17 -12.48
C ARG A 131 7.62 -0.34 -11.96
N ARG A 132 7.55 0.17 -10.72
CA ARG A 132 8.66 0.92 -10.09
C ARG A 132 9.91 0.05 -9.94
N VAL A 133 9.77 -1.17 -9.43
CA VAL A 133 10.89 -2.10 -9.23
C VAL A 133 11.52 -2.51 -10.55
N TYR A 134 10.72 -2.96 -11.53
CA TYR A 134 11.26 -3.37 -12.82
C TYR A 134 11.82 -2.19 -13.63
N GLY A 135 11.26 -1.00 -13.47
CA GLY A 135 11.85 0.24 -13.97
C GLY A 135 13.25 0.45 -13.38
N ALA A 136 13.36 0.41 -12.05
CA ALA A 136 14.63 0.59 -11.34
C ALA A 136 15.71 -0.43 -11.71
N LEU A 137 15.31 -1.68 -11.97
CA LEU A 137 16.22 -2.75 -12.37
C LEU A 137 16.71 -2.61 -13.82
N LYS A 138 15.92 -1.97 -14.69
CA LYS A 138 16.26 -1.74 -16.11
C LYS A 138 17.04 -0.44 -16.36
N GLU A 139 17.14 0.43 -15.36
CA GLU A 139 17.84 1.70 -15.48
C GLU A 139 19.33 1.52 -15.78
N SER A 140 19.84 2.31 -16.74
CA SER A 140 21.27 2.56 -16.87
C SER A 140 21.82 3.32 -15.66
N ALA A 141 23.14 3.38 -15.51
CA ALA A 141 23.78 4.14 -14.44
C ALA A 141 23.38 5.63 -14.48
N GLU A 142 23.25 6.19 -15.69
CA GLU A 142 22.84 7.58 -15.94
C GLU A 142 21.37 7.81 -15.57
N GLN A 143 20.48 6.88 -15.93
CA GLN A 143 19.05 6.97 -15.58
C GLN A 143 18.83 6.86 -14.09
N ARG A 144 19.56 5.95 -13.42
CA ARG A 144 19.53 5.80 -11.96
C ARG A 144 20.00 7.08 -11.27
N GLU A 145 21.08 7.69 -11.75
CA GLU A 145 21.58 8.94 -11.20
C GLU A 145 20.56 10.08 -11.38
N ALA A 146 19.93 10.20 -12.55
CA ALA A 146 18.89 11.20 -12.78
C ALA A 146 17.69 10.99 -11.85
N ARG A 147 17.23 9.74 -11.65
CA ARG A 147 16.14 9.43 -10.71
C ARG A 147 16.49 9.80 -9.27
N GLU A 148 17.66 9.38 -8.79
CA GLU A 148 18.11 9.66 -7.43
C GLU A 148 18.25 11.17 -7.17
N LEU A 149 18.67 11.92 -8.18
CA LEU A 149 18.71 13.38 -8.12
C LEU A 149 17.30 13.99 -8.12
N TYR A 150 16.39 13.50 -8.95
CA TYR A 150 14.99 13.92 -8.95
C TYR A 150 14.32 13.72 -7.57
N ASP A 151 14.44 12.50 -7.01
CA ASP A 151 13.90 12.17 -5.68
C ASP A 151 14.51 13.07 -4.60
N PHE A 152 15.83 13.32 -4.67
CA PHE A 152 16.50 14.23 -3.75
C PHE A 152 15.96 15.67 -3.83
N VAL A 153 15.77 16.21 -5.04
CA VAL A 153 15.21 17.56 -5.24
C VAL A 153 13.78 17.63 -4.71
N ARG A 154 12.96 16.60 -4.98
CA ARG A 154 11.60 16.48 -4.43
C ARG A 154 11.63 16.50 -2.89
N ASP A 155 12.52 15.73 -2.28
CA ASP A 155 12.69 15.67 -0.81
C ASP A 155 13.21 16.98 -0.19
N GLN A 156 13.75 17.91 -1.00
CA GLN A 156 14.09 19.28 -0.60
C GLN A 156 12.97 20.30 -0.89
N GLY A 157 11.75 19.84 -1.21
CA GLY A 157 10.61 20.71 -1.50
C GLY A 157 10.44 21.03 -2.98
N GLY A 158 11.02 20.22 -3.87
CA GLY A 158 10.82 20.31 -5.32
C GLY A 158 11.52 21.49 -6.00
N ARG A 159 12.44 22.16 -5.29
CA ARG A 159 13.17 23.34 -5.80
C ARG A 159 14.67 23.18 -5.55
N MET A 160 15.51 23.52 -6.53
CA MET A 160 16.97 23.37 -6.39
C MET A 160 17.75 24.30 -7.33
N THR A 161 18.76 25.00 -6.82
CA THR A 161 19.79 25.68 -7.64
C THR A 161 21.01 24.78 -7.87
N THR A 162 21.81 25.09 -8.89
CA THR A 162 23.13 24.45 -9.12
C THR A 162 24.07 24.62 -7.91
N ARG A 163 24.03 25.79 -7.26
CA ARG A 163 24.86 26.10 -6.09
C ARG A 163 24.42 25.34 -4.84
N GLU A 164 23.12 25.12 -4.65
CA GLU A 164 22.62 24.26 -3.58
C GLU A 164 23.00 22.81 -3.83
N LEU A 165 22.86 22.32 -5.07
CA LEU A 165 23.22 20.94 -5.40
C LEU A 165 24.70 20.63 -5.12
N THR A 166 25.61 21.50 -5.57
CA THR A 166 27.06 21.35 -5.31
C THR A 166 27.39 21.40 -3.81
N ARG A 167 26.63 22.14 -2.99
CA ARG A 167 26.78 22.17 -1.53
C ARG A 167 26.24 20.92 -0.84
N HIS A 168 25.10 20.41 -1.30
CA HIS A 168 24.47 19.23 -0.72
C HIS A 168 25.17 17.93 -1.13
N ARG A 169 25.73 17.86 -2.34
CA ARG A 169 26.30 16.64 -2.91
C ARG A 169 27.70 16.92 -3.45
N ARG A 170 28.72 16.48 -2.68
CA ARG A 170 30.15 16.59 -3.04
C ARG A 170 30.54 15.89 -4.36
N ARG A 171 29.65 15.07 -4.92
CA ARG A 171 29.84 14.40 -6.21
C ARG A 171 29.94 15.40 -7.36
N TYR A 172 29.17 16.49 -7.32
CA TYR A 172 29.21 17.54 -8.33
C TYR A 172 30.28 18.55 -7.95
N LYS A 173 31.43 18.49 -8.64
CA LYS A 173 32.61 19.29 -8.32
C LYS A 173 32.51 20.69 -8.91
N THR A 174 31.77 20.83 -10.01
CA THR A 174 31.60 22.10 -10.72
C THR A 174 30.13 22.49 -10.83
N SER A 175 29.88 23.78 -11.06
CA SER A 175 28.53 24.27 -11.32
C SER A 175 27.98 23.73 -12.64
N ASP A 176 28.83 23.42 -13.61
CA ASP A 176 28.44 22.93 -14.93
C ASP A 176 27.99 21.46 -14.85
N GLU A 177 28.73 20.62 -14.12
CA GLU A 177 28.32 19.23 -13.84
C GLU A 177 26.97 19.18 -13.11
N ALA A 178 26.77 20.08 -12.13
CA ALA A 178 25.50 20.19 -11.42
C ALA A 178 24.37 20.70 -12.33
N ARG A 179 24.66 21.64 -13.23
CA ARG A 179 23.71 22.18 -14.20
C ARG A 179 23.25 21.08 -15.16
N GLU A 180 24.18 20.33 -15.74
CA GLU A 180 23.88 19.23 -16.66
C GLU A 180 23.07 18.12 -15.97
N ALA A 181 23.40 17.78 -14.73
CA ALA A 181 22.66 16.78 -13.97
C ALA A 181 21.20 17.22 -13.71
N LEU A 182 20.99 18.50 -13.36
CA LEU A 182 19.65 19.05 -13.18
C LEU A 182 18.89 19.21 -14.51
N ASP A 183 19.58 19.49 -15.62
CA ASP A 183 18.95 19.50 -16.95
C ASP A 183 18.46 18.11 -17.35
N ARG A 184 19.26 17.06 -17.12
CA ARG A 184 18.79 15.67 -17.33
C ARG A 184 17.55 15.35 -16.52
N VAL A 185 17.45 15.85 -15.29
CA VAL A 185 16.24 15.72 -14.47
C VAL A 185 15.05 16.43 -15.13
N CYS A 186 15.22 17.66 -15.63
CA CYS A 186 14.17 18.40 -16.33
C CYS A 186 13.67 17.65 -17.57
N GLU A 187 14.62 17.14 -18.38
CA GLU A 187 14.32 16.44 -19.63
C GLU A 187 13.58 15.12 -19.37
N THR A 188 13.93 14.42 -18.30
CA THR A 188 13.39 13.08 -18.00
C THR A 188 12.09 13.11 -17.21
N TYR A 189 12.00 13.97 -16.18
CA TYR A 189 10.91 13.99 -15.21
C TYR A 189 10.03 15.24 -15.30
N GLY A 190 10.33 16.14 -16.24
CA GLY A 190 9.74 17.46 -16.28
C GLY A 190 10.34 18.40 -15.23
N GLY A 191 10.13 19.69 -15.46
CA GLY A 191 10.64 20.76 -14.58
C GLY A 191 10.94 22.01 -15.38
N THR A 192 10.87 23.15 -14.71
CA THR A 192 11.12 24.45 -15.34
C THR A 192 12.17 25.23 -14.58
N TRP A 193 13.03 25.93 -15.33
CA TRP A 193 13.97 26.87 -14.77
C TRP A 193 13.32 28.23 -14.56
N GLU A 194 13.08 28.57 -13.30
CA GLU A 194 12.60 29.90 -12.91
C GLU A 194 13.77 30.84 -12.62
N LYS A 195 13.69 32.08 -13.13
CA LYS A 195 14.61 33.14 -12.75
C LYS A 195 14.13 33.78 -11.46
N VAL A 196 14.82 33.52 -10.35
CA VAL A 196 14.54 34.22 -9.09
C VAL A 196 15.25 35.56 -9.10
N GLY A 197 14.50 36.64 -8.81
CA GLY A 197 15.05 37.99 -8.69
C GLY A 197 16.13 38.10 -7.62
N PRO A 198 16.94 39.17 -7.63
CA PRO A 198 18.01 39.35 -6.65
C PRO A 198 17.43 39.35 -5.22
N SER A 199 18.05 38.58 -4.33
CA SER A 199 17.68 38.61 -2.91
C SER A 199 17.92 40.01 -2.32
N PRO A 200 17.24 40.39 -1.21
CA PRO A 200 17.45 41.68 -0.54
C PRO A 200 18.91 41.97 -0.15
N LYS A 201 19.75 40.93 -0.05
CA LYS A 201 21.18 41.03 0.29
C LYS A 201 22.10 41.28 -0.92
N GLY A 202 21.55 41.47 -2.13
CA GLY A 202 22.32 41.76 -3.35
C GLY A 202 23.10 40.54 -3.84
N GLY A 203 22.67 39.96 -4.95
CA GLY A 203 23.36 38.84 -5.60
C GLY A 203 22.85 38.59 -7.01
N ARG A 204 23.71 38.03 -7.87
CA ARG A 204 23.34 37.68 -9.26
C ARG A 204 22.16 36.69 -9.24
N PRO A 205 21.08 36.93 -10.01
CA PRO A 205 19.99 35.99 -10.16
C PRO A 205 20.52 34.60 -10.50
N SER A 206 20.19 33.60 -9.68
CA SER A 206 20.54 32.20 -9.95
C SER A 206 19.26 31.49 -10.38
N PRO A 207 19.26 30.84 -11.55
CA PRO A 207 18.10 30.09 -11.99
C PRO A 207 17.85 28.92 -11.02
N VAL A 208 16.59 28.69 -10.68
CA VAL A 208 16.13 27.63 -9.78
C VAL A 208 15.35 26.61 -10.60
N LEU A 209 15.71 25.33 -10.49
CA LEU A 209 14.87 24.25 -10.99
C LEU A 209 13.64 24.14 -10.10
N VAL A 210 12.47 24.05 -10.71
CA VAL A 210 11.19 23.76 -10.05
C VAL A 210 10.58 22.52 -10.70
N LEU A 211 10.36 21.48 -9.89
CA LEU A 211 9.71 20.24 -10.31
C LEU A 211 8.18 20.41 -10.36
N PRO A 212 7.48 19.69 -11.25
CA PRO A 212 6.02 19.67 -11.25
C PRO A 212 5.47 19.13 -9.91
N PRO A 213 4.27 19.56 -9.50
CA PRO A 213 3.61 18.99 -8.32
C PRO A 213 3.38 17.48 -8.52
N PRO A 214 3.41 16.67 -7.44
CA PRO A 214 3.18 15.23 -7.54
C PRO A 214 1.81 14.94 -8.17
N SER A 215 1.77 13.91 -9.03
CA SER A 215 0.52 13.43 -9.61
C SER A 215 -0.43 12.94 -8.50
N PRO A 216 -1.77 13.08 -8.63
CA PRO A 216 -2.73 12.57 -7.63
C PRO A 216 -2.61 11.07 -7.35
N VAL A 217 -1.92 10.32 -8.22
CA VAL A 217 -1.66 8.88 -8.03
C VAL A 217 -0.49 8.63 -7.05
N ASP A 218 0.27 9.67 -6.68
CA ASP A 218 1.37 9.62 -5.70
C ASP A 218 0.94 10.05 -4.29
N VAL A 219 -0.34 10.35 -4.05
CA VAL A 219 -0.83 10.72 -2.71
C VAL A 219 -1.16 9.47 -1.90
N ASP A 220 -0.13 8.94 -1.26
CA ASP A 220 -0.28 8.01 -0.14
C ASP A 220 -0.62 8.82 1.13
N THR A 221 -1.77 9.51 1.07
CA THR A 221 -2.39 10.16 2.23
C THR A 221 -3.24 9.13 2.94
N THR A 222 -2.70 8.57 4.03
CA THR A 222 -3.55 8.06 5.10
C THR A 222 -4.46 9.22 5.55
N PRO A 223 -5.80 9.08 5.52
CA PRO A 223 -6.67 10.14 6.01
C PRO A 223 -6.39 10.34 7.50
N GLU A 224 -5.81 11.49 7.88
CA GLU A 224 -5.88 11.98 9.25
C GLU A 224 -7.34 12.28 9.54
N GLY A 225 -7.98 11.45 10.39
CA GLY A 225 -9.33 11.71 10.88
C GLY A 225 -10.40 10.71 10.47
N ALA A 226 -10.09 9.40 10.40
CA ALA A 226 -11.15 8.39 10.55
C ALA A 226 -11.79 8.57 11.93
N ALA A 227 -12.90 9.31 11.96
CA ALA A 227 -13.64 9.65 13.16
C ALA A 227 -14.00 8.36 13.92
N VAL A 228 -13.60 8.31 15.19
CA VAL A 228 -14.04 7.30 16.13
C VAL A 228 -15.57 7.38 16.23
N VAL A 229 -16.26 6.43 15.61
CA VAL A 229 -17.72 6.30 15.75
C VAL A 229 -18.00 5.92 17.20
N PRO A 230 -18.84 6.67 17.94
CA PRO A 230 -19.11 6.35 19.34
C PRO A 230 -19.85 5.02 19.45
N ARG A 231 -19.29 4.12 20.27
CA ARG A 231 -19.85 2.80 20.62
C ARG A 231 -21.26 2.96 21.19
N THR A 232 -22.27 2.49 20.46
CA THR A 232 -23.61 2.29 21.02
C THR A 232 -23.58 1.03 21.90
N LYS A 233 -24.01 1.15 23.16
CA LYS A 233 -24.13 0.02 24.09
C LYS A 233 -25.12 -1.00 23.54
N VAL A 234 -24.64 -2.21 23.26
CA VAL A 234 -25.53 -3.37 23.09
C VAL A 234 -25.70 -4.02 24.45
N LEU A 235 -26.95 -4.11 24.89
CA LEU A 235 -27.39 -4.75 26.13
C LEU A 235 -27.01 -6.24 26.14
N SER A 236 -26.37 -6.66 27.22
CA SER A 236 -26.08 -8.07 27.52
C SER A 236 -27.39 -8.81 27.80
N MET A 237 -27.63 -9.91 27.09
CA MET A 237 -28.60 -10.93 27.50
C MET A 237 -27.84 -12.12 28.07
N SER A 238 -28.11 -12.42 29.34
CA SER A 238 -27.57 -13.57 30.09
C SER A 238 -28.17 -14.88 29.58
N THR A 239 -27.32 -15.88 29.33
CA THR A 239 -27.72 -17.29 29.15
C THR A 239 -27.97 -17.95 30.51
N PRO A 240 -28.96 -18.86 30.62
CA PRO A 240 -29.25 -19.59 31.87
C PRO A 240 -28.26 -20.73 32.10
N SER A 241 -27.82 -20.87 33.36
CA SER A 241 -26.99 -21.98 33.85
C SER A 241 -27.83 -23.24 34.05
N GLU A 242 -27.44 -24.33 33.41
CA GLU A 242 -27.77 -25.69 33.81
C GLU A 242 -27.00 -26.03 35.09
N HIS A 243 -27.73 -26.42 36.14
CA HIS A 243 -27.20 -27.27 37.19
C HIS A 243 -28.15 -28.45 37.40
N ALA A 244 -27.57 -29.64 37.26
CA ALA A 244 -28.18 -30.92 37.54
C ALA A 244 -28.35 -31.12 39.06
N GLU A 245 -29.53 -31.58 39.48
CA GLU A 245 -29.65 -32.43 40.66
C GLU A 245 -30.55 -33.62 40.35
N ARG A 246 -29.97 -34.80 40.60
CA ARG A 246 -30.68 -36.08 40.69
C ARG A 246 -31.34 -36.12 42.07
N GLU A 247 -32.63 -36.42 42.13
CA GLU A 247 -33.15 -37.20 43.26
C GLU A 247 -34.25 -38.15 42.80
N VAL A 248 -34.06 -39.40 43.19
CA VAL A 248 -34.95 -40.55 43.05
C VAL A 248 -36.02 -40.43 44.15
N VAL A 249 -37.29 -40.78 43.87
CA VAL A 249 -38.17 -41.63 44.71
C VAL A 249 -39.59 -41.71 44.09
N THR A 250 -39.91 -42.92 43.63
CA THR A 250 -41.12 -43.74 43.80
C THR A 250 -42.51 -43.07 43.94
N LEU A 251 -43.40 -43.34 42.97
CA LEU A 251 -44.50 -44.32 43.06
C LEU A 251 -45.02 -44.67 41.64
#